data_AF-A0A959TP70-F1
#
_entry.id   AF-A0A959TP70-F1
#
_cell.length_a   1.000
_cell.length_b   1.000
_cell.length_c   1.000
_cell.angle_alpha   90.00
_cell.angle_beta   90.00
_cell.angle_gamma   90.00
#
_symmetry.space_group_name_H-M   'P 1'
#
loop_
_entity.id
_entity.type
_entity.pdbx_description
1 polymer ?
#
loop_
_entity_poly.entity_id
_entity_poly.type
_entity_poly.pdbx_seq_one_letter_code
_entity_poly.pdbx_strand_id
1 'polypeptide(L)' 'QGQQLGKIGTTFGLSLPLLNSSTRSRFNLGVELGERGTMEGDRIRERYADIYIGFTITPDIREVWFRKRRIQ' A
#
# COMPACT_ATOMS: atom_id res chain seq x y z
N GLN A 1 -20.53 -17.08 -19.23
CA GLN A 1 -19.92 -17.29 -17.91
C GLN A 1 -18.57 -16.59 -17.91
N GLY A 2 -18.25 -15.79 -16.87
CA GLY A 2 -16.96 -15.13 -16.78
C GLY A 2 -15.88 -16.14 -16.40
N GLN A 3 -14.78 -16.19 -17.15
CA GLN A 3 -13.65 -17.08 -16.85
C GLN A 3 -12.78 -16.42 -15.78
N GLN A 4 -12.45 -17.14 -14.72
CA GLN A 4 -11.58 -16.63 -13.66
C GLN A 4 -10.13 -16.56 -14.19
N LEU A 5 -9.56 -15.36 -14.15
CA LEU A 5 -8.17 -15.13 -14.54
C LEU A 5 -7.25 -15.41 -13.34
N GLY A 6 -6.25 -16.25 -13.52
CA GLY A 6 -5.15 -16.41 -12.56
C GLY A 6 -4.25 -15.18 -12.59
N LYS A 7 -3.71 -14.78 -11.44
CA LYS A 7 -2.78 -13.66 -11.28
C LYS A 7 -1.55 -14.12 -10.52
N ILE A 8 -0.37 -13.79 -11.04
CA ILE A 8 0.92 -13.99 -10.37
C ILE A 8 1.75 -12.73 -10.53
N GLY A 9 2.45 -12.33 -9.48
CA GLY A 9 3.24 -11.10 -9.50
C GLY A 9 4.16 -10.97 -8.31
N THR A 10 5.10 -10.04 -8.42
CA THR A 10 6.04 -9.68 -7.36
C THR A 10 5.80 -8.23 -6.96
N THR A 11 5.81 -7.97 -5.65
CA THR A 11 5.61 -6.64 -5.08
C THR A 11 6.88 -6.16 -4.39
N PHE A 12 7.20 -4.89 -4.57
CA PHE A 12 8.28 -4.20 -3.87
C PHE A 12 7.74 -2.92 -3.26
N GLY A 13 8.21 -2.55 -2.07
CA GLY A 13 7.77 -1.33 -1.41
C GLY A 13 8.79 -0.79 -0.43
N LEU A 14 8.77 0.52 -0.26
CA LEU A 14 9.61 1.25 0.68
C LEU A 14 8.79 2.30 1.43
N SER A 15 9.11 2.49 2.71
CA SER A 15 8.49 3.52 3.55
C SER A 15 9.54 4.52 4.03
N LEU A 16 9.36 5.79 3.74
CA LEU A 16 10.24 6.87 4.17
C LEU A 16 9.57 7.70 5.25
N PRO A 17 10.27 8.03 6.35
CA PRO A 17 9.77 9.00 7.33
C PRO A 17 9.70 10.39 6.67
N LEU A 18 8.58 11.08 6.85
CA LEU A 18 8.47 12.48 6.43
C LEU A 18 9.24 13.35 7.45
N LEU A 19 10.20 14.14 6.95
CA LEU A 19 11.16 14.92 7.74
C LEU A 19 10.49 16.13 8.43
N ASN A 20 9.62 15.86 9.41
CA ASN A 20 9.12 16.86 10.35
C ASN A 20 9.29 16.32 11.78
N SER A 21 10.09 17.03 12.58
CA SER A 21 10.40 16.67 13.98
C SER A 21 9.17 16.50 14.88
N SER A 22 8.04 17.08 14.50
CA SER A 22 6.81 17.08 15.31
C SER A 22 5.75 16.09 14.81
N THR A 23 5.98 15.31 13.75
CA THR A 23 4.98 14.34 13.30
C THR A 23 5.64 13.03 12.90
N ARG A 24 5.04 11.90 13.26
CA ARG A 24 5.54 10.57 12.87
C ARG A 24 4.97 10.10 11.54
N SER A 25 4.68 11.05 10.65
CA SER A 25 4.08 10.76 9.36
C SER A 25 5.08 10.02 8.45
N ARG A 26 4.56 9.12 7.62
CA ARG A 26 5.36 8.30 6.71
C ARG A 26 4.81 8.38 5.30
N PHE A 27 5.70 8.33 4.34
CA PHE A 27 5.39 8.19 2.92
C PHE A 27 5.71 6.76 2.49
N ASN A 28 4.78 6.12 1.80
CA ASN A 28 4.89 4.74 1.35
C ASN A 28 4.82 4.73 -0.17
N LEU A 29 5.81 4.08 -0.79
CA LEU A 29 5.85 3.82 -2.21
C LEU A 29 5.84 2.31 -2.42
N GLY A 30 4.96 1.83 -3.28
CA GLY A 30 4.89 0.43 -3.68
C GLY A 30 4.86 0.30 -5.19
N VAL A 31 5.43 -0.78 -5.70
CA VAL A 31 5.32 -1.17 -7.10
C VAL A 31 4.96 -2.65 -7.17
N GLU A 32 4.06 -3.01 -8.07
CA GLU A 32 3.69 -4.40 -8.35
C GLU A 32 3.92 -4.70 -9.82
N LEU A 33 4.65 -5.76 -10.10
CA LEU A 33 4.88 -6.27 -11.44
C LEU A 33 4.28 -7.67 -11.52
N GLY A 34 3.36 -7.88 -12.44
CA GLY A 34 2.69 -9.17 -12.53
C GLY A 34 2.06 -9.43 -13.88
N GLU A 35 1.47 -10.61 -13.96
CA GLU A 35 0.76 -11.10 -15.12
C GLU A 35 -0.55 -11.77 -14.70
N ARG A 36 -1.59 -11.52 -15.50
CA ARG A 36 -2.95 -12.04 -15.31
C ARG A 36 -3.38 -12.78 -16.59
N GLY A 37 -3.97 -13.97 -16.48
CA GLY A 37 -4.42 -14.71 -17.67
C GLY A 37 -5.34 -15.90 -17.40
N THR A 38 -5.95 -16.46 -18.46
CA THR A 38 -6.80 -17.66 -18.42
C THR A 38 -5.98 -18.95 -18.54
N MET A 39 -6.47 -20.04 -17.92
CA MET A 39 -5.89 -21.39 -18.04
C MET A 39 -6.51 -22.21 -19.18
N GLU A 40 -7.72 -21.86 -19.65
CA GLU A 40 -8.47 -22.57 -20.70
C GLU A 40 -8.89 -21.62 -21.83
N GLY A 41 -8.76 -22.08 -23.08
CA GLY A 41 -9.07 -21.29 -24.28
C GLY A 41 -8.03 -20.21 -24.59
N ASP A 42 -8.07 -19.66 -25.81
CA ASP A 42 -7.10 -18.76 -26.44
C ASP A 42 -6.34 -17.89 -25.41
N ARG A 43 -5.03 -18.15 -25.26
CA ARG A 43 -4.22 -17.78 -24.09
C ARG A 43 -3.97 -16.28 -23.99
N ILE A 44 -4.94 -15.53 -23.50
CA ILE A 44 -4.79 -14.11 -23.19
C ILE A 44 -4.02 -13.98 -21.87
N ARG A 45 -2.81 -13.43 -21.97
CA ARG A 45 -1.93 -13.11 -20.83
C ARG A 45 -1.58 -11.63 -20.87
N GLU A 46 -2.05 -10.89 -19.88
CA GLU A 46 -1.82 -9.46 -19.72
C GLU A 46 -0.70 -9.24 -18.70
N ARG A 47 0.30 -8.44 -19.05
CA ARG A 47 1.32 -7.96 -18.11
C ARG A 47 0.94 -6.58 -17.62
N TYR A 48 1.10 -6.34 -16.32
CA TYR A 48 0.78 -5.06 -15.71
C TYR A 48 1.89 -4.60 -14.77
N ALA A 49 1.96 -3.29 -14.57
CA ALA A 49 2.85 -2.62 -13.65
C ALA A 49 2.04 -1.58 -12.88
N ASP A 50 1.77 -1.85 -11.62
CA ASP A 50 0.99 -0.96 -10.75
C ASP A 50 1.93 -0.18 -9.84
N ILE A 51 1.62 1.11 -9.63
CA ILE A 51 2.35 1.99 -8.72
C ILE A 51 1.39 2.42 -7.60
N TYR A 52 1.82 2.23 -6.36
CA TYR A 52 1.08 2.58 -5.16
C TYR A 52 1.77 3.74 -4.46
N ILE A 53 1.00 4.78 -4.14
CA ILE A 53 1.44 5.92 -3.37
C ILE A 53 0.55 6.00 -2.13
N GLY A 54 1.15 5.96 -0.95
CA GLY A 54 0.45 6.01 0.32
C GLY A 54 1.08 7.01 1.27
N PHE A 55 0.27 7.60 2.15
CA PHE A 55 0.73 8.44 3.23
C PHE A 55 0.09 7.97 4.52
N THR A 56 0.88 7.94 5.59
CA THR A 56 0.41 7.68 6.95
C THR A 56 0.53 8.97 7.72
N ILE A 57 -0.60 9.51 8.15
CA ILE A 57 -0.64 10.72 8.98
C ILE A 57 -0.67 10.26 10.43
N THR A 58 0.44 10.41 11.12
CA THR A 58 0.51 10.21 12.57
C THR A 58 0.81 11.55 13.19
N PRO A 59 -0.17 12.16 13.85
CA PRO A 59 0.02 13.49 14.39
C PRO A 59 0.91 13.42 15.68
N ASP A 60 1.27 14.56 16.26
CA ASP A 60 2.40 14.70 17.21
C ASP A 60 2.21 13.96 18.55
N ILE A 61 3.29 13.67 19.28
CA ILE A 61 3.26 13.23 20.68
C ILE A 61 2.53 14.23 21.61
N ARG A 62 2.35 15.48 21.17
CA ARG A 62 1.57 16.49 21.89
C ARG A 62 0.05 16.37 21.68
N GLU A 63 -0.44 15.38 20.93
CA GLU A 63 -1.88 15.20 20.72
C GLU A 63 -2.67 15.01 22.01
N VAL A 64 -3.72 15.81 22.16
CA VAL A 64 -4.64 15.74 23.30
C VAL A 64 -5.67 14.62 23.14
N TRP A 65 -5.93 14.16 21.92
CA TRP A 65 -7.01 13.22 21.60
C TRP A 65 -6.69 11.78 22.03
N PHE A 66 -5.41 11.41 22.11
CA PHE A 66 -4.96 10.08 22.52
C PHE A 66 -4.12 10.08 23.81
N ARG A 67 -3.97 11.24 24.46
CA ARG A 67 -3.30 11.30 25.76
C ARG A 67 -4.17 10.65 26.83
N LYS A 68 -3.66 9.59 27.48
CA LYS A 68 -4.32 8.93 28.61
C LYS A 68 -4.68 9.98 29.67
N ARG A 69 -5.97 10.26 29.84
CA ARG A 69 -6.46 11.15 30.91
C ARG A 69 -6.50 10.36 32.21
N ARG A 70 -5.96 10.93 33.28
CA ARG A 70 -6.21 10.46 34.64
C ARG A 70 -7.59 10.99 35.03
N ILE A 71 -8.52 10.09 35.32
CA ILE A 71 -9.77 10.46 35.97
C ILE A 71 -9.42 10.61 37.45
N GLN A 72 -9.62 11.80 38.00
CA GLN A 72 -9.57 12.04 39.44
C GLN A 72 -10.92 11.69 40.05
#